data_AF-A0A8A8D2Y7-F1
#
_entry.id   AF-A0A8A8D2Y7-F1
#
_cell.length_a   1.000
_cell.length_b   1.000
_cell.length_c   1.000
_cell.angle_alpha   90.00
_cell.angle_beta   90.00
_cell.angle_gamma   90.00
#
_symmetry.space_group_name_H-M   'P 1'
#
loop_
_entity.id
_entity.type
_entity.pdbx_description
1 polymer ?
#
loop_
_entity_poly.entity_id
_entity_poly.type
_entity_poly.pdbx_seq_one_letter_code
_entity_poly.pdbx_strand_id
1 'polypeptide(L)'
;MNVQDARPDFAVLGGGLVGRLIAWRLAGDGHRVALYERGGPDGEQSAAWIAAAMLAPLAEAASAERLITELGAASLERWPQWLAELPEPVFFQHHGTLVVWHHADRAEAPLFERRVRANAPADLLDGGFVTLAGAQVDAVEPTLAGRFARGLLLPREGQLDNRQALRALAAGLAERGVDLRWHVAIDDANLPAAHFTIDCRGLGAKSALPALRGIRGEVARVHAPGIGLMRPVRLLHPRYPLYIAPKQDDLYVIGATEVEGEDMSPVSVRSALELLSAAFSVHPAFGEARILELNAQCRPTLPDHRPAVIWDGASTLAVNGLYRHGFMIAPEVAQAAVACAQAALGGALGDADAFAAWRDAARWPTLLHHRSDARQPA
;
A
#
# COMPACT_ATOMS: atom_id res chain seq x y z
N MET A 1 36.01 16.34 16.16
CA MET A 1 34.66 16.56 16.70
C MET A 1 33.84 15.36 16.29
N ASN A 2 33.47 14.48 17.23
CA ASN A 2 32.81 13.20 16.93
C ASN A 2 31.42 13.45 16.33
N VAL A 3 31.18 12.96 15.12
CA VAL A 3 29.89 13.07 14.41
C VAL A 3 28.85 12.08 14.98
N GLN A 4 29.21 11.26 15.97
CA GLN A 4 28.39 10.16 16.48
C GLN A 4 27.44 10.50 17.66
N ASP A 5 27.43 11.73 18.19
CA ASP A 5 26.69 12.06 19.44
C ASP A 5 25.58 13.12 19.29
N ALA A 6 25.21 13.53 18.07
CA ALA A 6 24.15 14.52 17.91
C ALA A 6 22.79 13.81 17.80
N ARG A 7 21.92 13.99 18.81
CA ARG A 7 20.53 13.48 18.83
C ARG A 7 19.81 13.83 17.51
N PRO A 8 19.19 12.84 16.82
CA PRO A 8 18.47 13.09 15.58
C PRO A 8 17.22 13.92 15.83
N ASP A 9 16.80 14.67 14.81
CA ASP A 9 15.55 15.42 14.84
C ASP A 9 14.37 14.46 14.82
N PHE A 10 14.46 13.41 13.99
CA PHE A 10 13.46 12.35 13.92
C PHE A 10 14.06 10.95 14.08
N ALA A 11 13.45 10.13 14.94
CA ALA A 11 13.60 8.67 14.90
C ALA A 11 12.35 8.05 14.24
N VAL A 12 12.54 7.35 13.14
CA VAL A 12 11.47 6.58 12.47
C VAL A 12 11.63 5.11 12.83
N LEU A 13 10.60 4.51 13.41
CA LEU A 13 10.60 3.12 13.86
C LEU A 13 9.80 2.28 12.87
N GLY A 14 10.41 1.28 12.26
CA GLY A 14 9.81 0.47 11.19
C GLY A 14 10.20 0.96 9.80
N GLY A 15 11.05 0.19 9.12
CA GLY A 15 11.50 0.38 7.74
C GLY A 15 10.65 -0.36 6.72
N GLY A 16 9.33 -0.45 6.95
CA GLY A 16 8.36 -0.81 5.92
C GLY A 16 8.17 0.33 4.91
N LEU A 17 7.21 0.19 3.98
CA LEU A 17 6.96 1.18 2.93
C LEU A 17 6.76 2.61 3.47
N VAL A 18 5.83 2.80 4.41
CA VAL A 18 5.46 4.14 4.90
C VAL A 18 6.60 4.77 5.71
N GLY A 19 7.29 4.00 6.55
CA GLY A 19 8.42 4.50 7.34
C GLY A 19 9.60 4.92 6.45
N ARG A 20 9.90 4.16 5.38
CA ARG A 20 10.90 4.57 4.38
C ARG A 20 10.52 5.87 3.70
N LEU A 21 9.28 6.03 3.27
CA LEU A 21 8.81 7.25 2.61
C LEU A 21 8.88 8.45 3.54
N ILE A 22 8.43 8.32 4.79
CA ILE A 22 8.48 9.40 5.79
C ILE A 22 9.94 9.80 6.06
N ALA A 23 10.81 8.84 6.37
CA ALA A 23 12.22 9.10 6.64
C ALA A 23 12.91 9.76 5.43
N TRP A 24 12.62 9.28 4.22
CA TRP A 24 13.18 9.81 2.99
C TRP A 24 12.74 11.25 2.74
N ARG A 25 11.44 11.56 2.92
CA ARG A 25 10.92 12.93 2.78
C ARG A 25 11.50 13.87 3.84
N LEU A 26 11.51 13.48 5.12
CA LEU A 26 12.08 14.31 6.19
C LEU A 26 13.56 14.63 5.96
N ALA A 27 14.36 13.64 5.55
CA ALA A 27 15.76 13.86 5.21
C ALA A 27 15.93 14.77 3.99
N GLY A 28 15.05 14.64 2.99
CA GLY A 28 15.00 15.53 1.83
C GLY A 28 14.67 16.98 2.18
N ASP A 29 13.88 17.18 3.23
CA ASP A 29 13.56 18.50 3.78
C ASP A 29 14.66 19.05 4.72
N GLY A 30 15.80 18.35 4.82
CA GLY A 30 17.00 18.81 5.54
C GLY A 30 17.08 18.39 7.02
N HIS A 31 16.18 17.52 7.50
CA HIS A 31 16.21 17.04 8.89
C HIS A 31 17.20 15.90 9.09
N ARG A 32 17.76 15.78 10.31
CA ARG A 32 18.59 14.63 10.68
C ARG A 32 17.69 13.48 11.13
N VAL A 33 17.69 12.40 10.36
CA VAL A 33 16.79 11.26 10.57
C VAL A 33 17.57 10.00 10.89
N ALA A 34 17.10 9.23 11.87
CA ALA A 34 17.51 7.84 12.08
C ALA A 34 16.33 6.90 11.83
N LEU A 35 16.54 5.84 11.04
CA LEU A 35 15.53 4.82 10.74
C LEU A 35 15.94 3.48 11.36
N TYR A 36 15.03 2.88 12.12
CA TYR A 36 15.25 1.62 12.82
C TYR A 36 14.34 0.53 12.25
N GLU A 37 14.89 -0.61 11.88
CA GLU A 37 14.12 -1.74 11.33
C GLU A 37 14.69 -3.07 11.81
N ARG A 38 13.81 -3.98 12.23
CA ARG A 38 14.20 -5.32 12.72
C ARG A 38 14.70 -6.23 11.60
N GLY A 39 14.22 -6.05 10.38
CA GLY A 39 14.63 -6.76 9.18
C GLY A 39 15.80 -6.10 8.46
N GLY A 40 16.11 -6.67 7.29
CA GLY A 40 17.14 -6.14 6.40
C GLY A 40 16.65 -5.03 5.46
N PRO A 41 17.57 -4.38 4.73
CA PRO A 41 17.27 -3.28 3.82
C PRO A 41 16.38 -3.68 2.63
N ASP A 42 16.29 -4.96 2.27
CA ASP A 42 15.41 -5.42 1.19
C ASP A 42 13.92 -5.44 1.59
N GLY A 43 13.62 -5.44 2.90
CA GLY A 43 12.26 -5.38 3.41
C GLY A 43 11.46 -6.69 3.29
N GLU A 44 12.12 -7.82 3.10
CA GLU A 44 11.54 -9.17 2.88
C GLU A 44 10.49 -9.58 3.91
N GLN A 45 10.62 -9.11 5.15
CA GLN A 45 9.72 -9.43 6.26
C GLN A 45 8.49 -8.51 6.36
N SER A 46 8.26 -7.64 5.37
CA SER A 46 7.20 -6.63 5.40
C SER A 46 6.00 -7.00 4.53
N ALA A 47 4.81 -6.47 4.86
CA ALA A 47 3.63 -6.55 3.99
C ALA A 47 3.87 -5.94 2.61
N ALA A 48 4.76 -4.96 2.51
CA ALA A 48 5.12 -4.32 1.25
C ALA A 48 5.90 -5.25 0.30
N TRP A 49 6.70 -6.18 0.82
CA TRP A 49 7.50 -7.11 0.01
C TRP A 49 6.65 -8.11 -0.79
N ILE A 50 5.51 -8.53 -0.24
CA ILE A 50 4.63 -9.49 -0.90
C ILE A 50 3.50 -8.81 -1.67
N ALA A 51 3.23 -7.52 -1.43
CA ALA A 51 2.12 -6.84 -2.06
C ALA A 51 2.26 -6.80 -3.59
N ALA A 52 1.15 -6.92 -4.29
CA ALA A 52 1.14 -6.73 -5.74
C ALA A 52 1.33 -5.27 -6.19
N ALA A 53 1.25 -4.31 -5.25
CA ALA A 53 1.40 -2.87 -5.52
C ALA A 53 0.57 -2.36 -6.70
N MET A 54 -0.69 -2.80 -6.78
CA MET A 54 -1.70 -2.18 -7.62
C MET A 54 -2.06 -0.80 -7.03
N LEU A 55 -2.20 0.18 -7.91
CA LEU A 55 -2.56 1.55 -7.58
C LEU A 55 -3.93 1.82 -8.22
N ALA A 56 -4.97 1.24 -7.59
CA ALA A 56 -6.27 1.01 -8.21
C ALA A 56 -7.43 1.62 -7.40
N PRO A 57 -7.51 2.96 -7.29
CA PRO A 57 -8.47 3.64 -6.43
C PRO A 57 -9.94 3.34 -6.75
N LEU A 58 -10.32 3.24 -8.03
CA LEU A 58 -11.71 2.92 -8.42
C LEU A 58 -12.01 1.44 -8.23
N ALA A 59 -11.07 0.54 -8.51
CA ALA A 59 -11.27 -0.88 -8.29
C ALA A 59 -11.47 -1.17 -6.79
N GLU A 60 -10.69 -0.51 -5.95
CA GLU A 60 -10.79 -0.64 -4.49
C GLU A 60 -12.04 0.05 -3.92
N ALA A 61 -12.63 1.04 -4.59
CA ALA A 61 -13.90 1.65 -4.19
C ALA A 61 -15.05 0.62 -4.05
N ALA A 62 -14.93 -0.55 -4.70
CA ALA A 62 -15.89 -1.63 -4.52
C ALA A 62 -15.96 -2.17 -3.08
N SER A 63 -14.92 -1.97 -2.27
CA SER A 63 -14.83 -2.50 -0.90
C SER A 63 -14.13 -1.58 0.09
N ALA A 64 -13.69 -0.39 -0.34
CA ALA A 64 -13.04 0.61 0.47
C ALA A 64 -13.92 1.87 0.58
N GLU A 65 -13.70 2.63 1.64
CA GLU A 65 -14.40 3.88 1.86
C GLU A 65 -13.83 5.01 1.01
N ARG A 66 -14.62 6.08 0.86
CA ARG A 66 -14.29 7.24 0.02
C ARG A 66 -12.92 7.85 0.30
N LEU A 67 -12.54 7.99 1.57
CA LEU A 67 -11.21 8.51 1.97
C LEU A 67 -10.07 7.73 1.29
N ILE A 68 -10.18 6.40 1.21
CA ILE A 68 -9.16 5.54 0.61
C ILE A 68 -9.05 5.80 -0.89
N THR A 69 -10.17 6.00 -1.57
CA THR A 69 -10.20 6.28 -3.01
C THR A 69 -9.60 7.65 -3.34
N GLU A 70 -9.88 8.66 -2.50
CA GLU A 70 -9.34 10.02 -2.63
C GLU A 70 -7.83 10.05 -2.37
N LEU A 71 -7.37 9.40 -1.30
CA LEU A 71 -5.95 9.21 -1.02
C LEU A 71 -5.24 8.46 -2.15
N GLY A 72 -5.89 7.43 -2.69
CA GLY A 72 -5.36 6.60 -3.76
C GLY A 72 -5.18 7.36 -5.07
N ALA A 73 -6.17 8.14 -5.48
CA ALA A 73 -6.09 8.98 -6.67
C ALA A 73 -4.99 10.05 -6.55
N ALA A 74 -4.94 10.76 -5.42
CA ALA A 74 -3.91 11.76 -5.17
C ALA A 74 -2.50 11.15 -5.09
N SER A 75 -2.36 9.97 -4.46
CA SER A 75 -1.09 9.25 -4.39
C SER A 75 -0.61 8.76 -5.76
N LEU A 76 -1.53 8.37 -6.65
CA LEU A 76 -1.21 7.91 -7.99
C LEU A 76 -0.59 9.03 -8.84
N GLU A 77 -1.06 10.27 -8.70
CA GLU A 77 -0.46 11.44 -9.33
C GLU A 77 0.94 11.76 -8.76
N ARG A 78 1.15 11.44 -7.47
CA ARG A 78 2.40 11.72 -6.75
C ARG A 78 3.50 10.71 -7.02
N TRP A 79 3.15 9.42 -7.15
CA TRP A 79 4.11 8.34 -7.38
C TRP A 79 5.15 8.65 -8.45
N PRO A 80 4.80 8.99 -9.71
CA PRO A 80 5.80 9.22 -10.75
C PRO A 80 6.76 10.37 -10.41
N GLN A 81 6.31 11.39 -9.69
CA GLN A 81 7.15 12.50 -9.24
C GLN A 81 8.20 12.03 -8.23
N TRP A 82 7.77 11.22 -7.25
CA TRP A 82 8.69 10.68 -6.24
C TRP A 82 9.63 9.63 -6.80
N LEU A 83 9.15 8.76 -7.69
CA LEU A 83 9.99 7.77 -8.34
C LEU A 83 11.10 8.43 -9.17
N ALA A 84 10.85 9.60 -9.77
CA ALA A 84 11.85 10.36 -10.50
C ALA A 84 12.93 11.00 -9.60
N GLU A 85 12.68 11.16 -8.29
CA GLU A 85 13.68 11.63 -7.32
C GLU A 85 14.53 10.50 -6.74
N LEU A 86 14.20 9.23 -6.99
CA LEU A 86 14.94 8.09 -6.43
C LEU A 86 16.17 7.75 -7.27
N PRO A 87 17.27 7.30 -6.64
CA PRO A 87 18.52 7.01 -7.35
C PRO A 87 18.46 5.74 -8.21
N GLU A 88 17.44 4.90 -8.01
CA GLU A 88 17.26 3.66 -8.76
C GLU A 88 15.89 3.63 -9.45
N PRO A 89 15.80 3.04 -10.65
CA PRO A 89 14.55 2.95 -11.37
C PRO A 89 13.58 1.98 -10.67
N VAL A 90 12.30 2.34 -10.74
CA VAL A 90 11.17 1.52 -10.30
C VAL A 90 10.19 1.43 -11.45
N PHE A 91 9.84 0.21 -11.86
CA PHE A 91 8.78 -0.03 -12.81
C PHE A 91 7.49 0.62 -12.31
N PHE A 92 6.93 1.49 -13.13
CA PHE A 92 5.65 2.13 -12.91
C PHE A 92 4.89 2.15 -14.23
N GLN A 93 3.60 1.87 -14.17
CA GLN A 93 2.72 1.95 -15.32
C GLN A 93 1.37 2.53 -14.91
N HIS A 94 0.73 3.21 -15.85
CA HIS A 94 -0.56 3.88 -15.65
C HIS A 94 -1.52 3.60 -16.82
N HIS A 95 -1.59 2.34 -17.26
CA HIS A 95 -2.44 1.86 -18.36
C HIS A 95 -3.82 1.33 -17.89
N GLY A 96 -4.21 1.63 -16.66
CA GLY A 96 -5.48 1.24 -16.06
C GLY A 96 -5.51 -0.15 -15.43
N THR A 97 -6.67 -0.53 -14.91
CA THR A 97 -7.00 -1.91 -14.49
C THR A 97 -8.14 -2.42 -15.35
N LEU A 98 -8.04 -3.67 -15.79
CA LEU A 98 -9.11 -4.36 -16.50
C LEU A 98 -9.87 -5.28 -15.53
N VAL A 99 -11.15 -5.04 -15.34
CA VAL A 99 -12.04 -5.89 -14.54
C VAL A 99 -12.83 -6.80 -15.45
N VAL A 100 -12.74 -8.10 -15.24
CA VAL A 100 -13.38 -9.15 -16.06
C VAL A 100 -14.13 -10.15 -15.20
N TRP A 101 -15.02 -10.90 -15.83
CA TRP A 101 -15.79 -11.97 -15.19
C TRP A 101 -16.18 -13.02 -16.23
N HIS A 102 -16.28 -14.28 -15.79
CA HIS A 102 -16.82 -15.32 -16.65
C HIS A 102 -18.35 -15.21 -16.77
N HIS A 103 -18.94 -15.85 -17.79
CA HIS A 103 -20.39 -15.79 -18.03
C HIS A 103 -21.22 -16.28 -16.82
N ALA A 104 -20.72 -17.30 -16.11
CA ALA A 104 -21.33 -17.82 -14.90
C ALA A 104 -21.42 -16.77 -13.80
N ASP A 105 -20.46 -15.84 -13.74
CA ASP A 105 -20.29 -14.84 -12.69
C ASP A 105 -20.80 -13.45 -13.10
N ARG A 106 -21.55 -13.34 -14.19
CA ARG A 106 -22.04 -12.05 -14.73
C ARG A 106 -22.85 -11.21 -13.74
N ALA A 107 -23.40 -11.82 -12.69
CA ALA A 107 -24.12 -11.13 -11.63
C ALA A 107 -23.20 -10.27 -10.74
N GLU A 108 -21.90 -10.55 -10.70
CA GLU A 108 -20.93 -9.80 -9.90
C GLU A 108 -20.67 -8.40 -10.48
N ALA A 109 -20.73 -8.23 -11.80
CA ALA A 109 -20.46 -6.95 -12.46
C ALA A 109 -21.37 -5.79 -11.99
N PRO A 110 -22.71 -5.89 -12.00
CA PRO A 110 -23.57 -4.81 -11.49
C PRO A 110 -23.43 -4.59 -9.98
N LEU A 111 -23.07 -5.62 -9.21
CA LEU A 111 -22.78 -5.47 -7.77
C LEU A 111 -21.50 -4.66 -7.55
N PHE A 112 -20.46 -4.98 -8.30
CA PHE A 112 -19.19 -4.25 -8.31
C PHE A 112 -19.41 -2.79 -8.70
N GLU A 113 -20.06 -2.54 -9.84
CA GLU A 113 -20.34 -1.18 -10.32
C GLU A 113 -21.11 -0.36 -9.28
N ARG A 114 -22.17 -0.92 -8.68
CA ARG A 114 -22.94 -0.22 -7.65
C ARG A 114 -22.07 0.18 -6.45
N ARG A 115 -21.19 -0.72 -5.99
CA ARG A 115 -20.30 -0.43 -4.86
C ARG A 115 -19.27 0.63 -5.20
N VAL A 116 -18.65 0.54 -6.39
CA VAL A 116 -17.72 1.57 -6.88
C VAL A 116 -18.39 2.94 -6.93
N ARG A 117 -19.60 3.04 -7.51
CA ARG A 117 -20.34 4.30 -7.59
C ARG A 117 -20.77 4.86 -6.24
N ALA A 118 -20.95 4.01 -5.23
CA ALA A 118 -21.33 4.44 -3.89
C ALA A 118 -20.15 5.06 -3.10
N ASN A 119 -18.92 4.60 -3.37
CA ASN A 119 -17.74 4.97 -2.59
C ASN A 119 -16.72 5.83 -3.36
N ALA A 120 -16.85 5.95 -4.69
CA ALA A 120 -15.96 6.78 -5.50
C ALA A 120 -16.49 8.22 -5.64
N PRO A 121 -15.64 9.24 -5.52
CA PRO A 121 -15.92 10.60 -5.93
C PRO A 121 -16.38 10.69 -7.41
N ALA A 122 -17.27 11.64 -7.69
CA ALA A 122 -17.88 11.79 -9.02
C ALA A 122 -16.86 12.13 -10.12
N ASP A 123 -15.84 12.91 -9.80
CA ASP A 123 -14.72 13.28 -10.66
C ASP A 123 -13.83 12.08 -11.03
N LEU A 124 -13.67 11.11 -10.12
CA LEU A 124 -12.98 9.86 -10.44
C LEU A 124 -13.82 8.98 -11.37
N LEU A 125 -15.13 8.97 -11.22
CA LEU A 125 -16.03 8.19 -12.07
C LEU A 125 -16.12 8.74 -13.51
N ASP A 126 -16.02 10.06 -13.67
CA ASP A 126 -16.12 10.71 -14.98
C ASP A 126 -14.95 10.31 -15.89
N GLY A 127 -15.23 9.47 -16.89
CA GLY A 127 -14.22 8.87 -17.77
C GLY A 127 -13.28 7.87 -17.11
N GLY A 128 -13.40 7.63 -15.80
CA GLY A 128 -12.60 6.66 -15.05
C GLY A 128 -13.23 5.27 -14.94
N PHE A 129 -14.47 5.10 -15.38
CA PHE A 129 -15.19 3.82 -15.36
C PHE A 129 -15.84 3.52 -16.71
N VAL A 130 -15.20 2.66 -17.52
CA VAL A 130 -15.57 2.44 -18.93
C VAL A 130 -16.04 1.01 -19.15
N THR A 131 -17.30 0.83 -19.55
CA THR A 131 -17.84 -0.49 -19.91
C THR A 131 -17.36 -0.90 -21.30
N LEU A 132 -16.83 -2.12 -21.41
CA LEU A 132 -16.31 -2.69 -22.64
C LEU A 132 -17.14 -3.91 -23.09
N ALA A 133 -17.45 -3.97 -24.38
CA ALA A 133 -17.86 -5.20 -25.06
C ALA A 133 -16.64 -6.08 -25.37
N GLY A 134 -16.84 -7.36 -25.66
CA GLY A 134 -15.76 -8.35 -25.87
C GLY A 134 -14.69 -7.89 -26.86
N ALA A 135 -15.07 -7.45 -28.05
CA ALA A 135 -14.09 -6.93 -29.03
C ALA A 135 -13.28 -5.72 -28.52
N GLN A 136 -13.83 -4.92 -27.61
CA GLN A 136 -13.11 -3.82 -26.98
C GLN A 136 -12.19 -4.32 -25.86
N VAL A 137 -12.57 -5.37 -25.13
CA VAL A 137 -11.68 -6.07 -24.19
C VAL A 137 -10.48 -6.64 -24.94
N ASP A 138 -10.73 -7.33 -26.05
CA ASP A 138 -9.70 -7.88 -26.93
C ASP A 138 -8.76 -6.78 -27.46
N ALA A 139 -9.30 -5.62 -27.82
CA ALA A 139 -8.49 -4.50 -28.31
C ALA A 139 -7.60 -3.88 -27.20
N VAL A 140 -8.10 -3.75 -25.97
CA VAL A 140 -7.32 -3.15 -24.88
C VAL A 140 -6.31 -4.14 -24.31
N GLU A 141 -6.62 -5.44 -24.24
CA GLU A 141 -5.75 -6.51 -23.74
C GLU A 141 -5.77 -7.72 -24.71
N PRO A 142 -5.00 -7.67 -25.81
CA PRO A 142 -5.00 -8.71 -26.85
C PRO A 142 -4.69 -10.12 -26.35
N THR A 143 -3.90 -10.25 -25.28
CA THR A 143 -3.63 -11.54 -24.63
C THR A 143 -4.90 -12.24 -24.14
N LEU A 144 -5.96 -11.49 -23.83
CA LEU A 144 -7.23 -12.03 -23.37
C LEU A 144 -8.27 -12.18 -24.48
N ALA A 145 -7.86 -12.05 -25.76
CA ALA A 145 -8.78 -12.04 -26.89
C ALA A 145 -9.71 -13.26 -26.91
N GLY A 146 -11.01 -13.00 -27.06
CA GLY A 146 -12.06 -14.02 -27.14
C GLY A 146 -12.39 -14.73 -25.81
N ARG A 147 -11.75 -14.36 -24.69
CA ARG A 147 -11.99 -15.01 -23.38
C ARG A 147 -13.15 -14.42 -22.61
N PHE A 148 -13.40 -13.13 -22.78
CA PHE A 148 -14.40 -12.39 -22.00
C PHE A 148 -15.36 -11.65 -22.93
N ALA A 149 -16.66 -11.90 -22.75
CA ALA A 149 -17.70 -11.26 -23.55
C ALA A 149 -17.88 -9.76 -23.22
N ARG A 150 -17.47 -9.34 -22.02
CA ARG A 150 -17.53 -7.98 -21.49
C ARG A 150 -16.45 -7.77 -20.42
N GLY A 151 -16.15 -6.50 -20.15
CA GLY A 151 -15.30 -6.08 -19.04
C GLY A 151 -15.56 -4.64 -18.66
N LEU A 152 -14.85 -4.16 -17.64
CA LEU A 152 -14.78 -2.76 -17.27
C LEU A 152 -13.31 -2.33 -17.31
N LEU A 153 -13.02 -1.21 -17.97
CA LEU A 153 -11.71 -0.58 -17.92
C LEU A 153 -11.75 0.60 -16.96
N LEU A 154 -10.78 0.62 -16.05
CA LEU A 154 -10.52 1.73 -15.13
C LEU A 154 -9.23 2.40 -15.60
N PRO A 155 -9.28 3.32 -16.59
CA PRO A 155 -8.10 3.72 -17.36
C PRO A 155 -7.10 4.57 -16.56
N ARG A 156 -7.54 5.19 -15.47
CA ARG A 156 -6.72 6.07 -14.63
C ARG A 156 -6.04 5.32 -13.48
N GLU A 157 -5.92 4.00 -13.55
CA GLU A 157 -5.27 3.20 -12.52
C GLU A 157 -3.89 2.72 -12.97
N GLY A 158 -3.08 2.25 -12.02
CA GLY A 158 -1.70 1.90 -12.28
C GLY A 158 -1.19 0.75 -11.43
N GLN A 159 0.11 0.53 -11.51
CA GLN A 159 0.86 -0.28 -10.57
C GLN A 159 2.32 0.14 -10.58
N LEU A 160 3.06 -0.36 -9.61
CA LEU A 160 4.51 -0.31 -9.60
C LEU A 160 5.12 -1.65 -9.20
N ASP A 161 6.43 -1.83 -9.40
CA ASP A 161 7.13 -2.96 -8.79
C ASP A 161 7.49 -2.67 -7.34
N ASN A 162 6.92 -3.47 -6.46
CA ASN A 162 6.97 -3.29 -5.02
C ASN A 162 8.38 -3.52 -4.45
N ARG A 163 9.15 -4.46 -5.02
CA ARG A 163 10.51 -4.78 -4.56
C ARG A 163 11.51 -3.74 -5.04
N GLN A 164 11.39 -3.33 -6.30
CA GLN A 164 12.17 -2.22 -6.83
C GLN A 164 11.92 -0.93 -6.04
N ALA A 165 10.66 -0.64 -5.67
CA ALA A 165 10.34 0.52 -4.83
C ALA A 165 11.03 0.46 -3.46
N LEU A 166 11.02 -0.70 -2.78
CA LEU A 166 11.70 -0.87 -1.50
C LEU A 166 13.21 -0.67 -1.62
N ARG A 167 13.83 -1.25 -2.65
CA ARG A 167 15.27 -1.13 -2.94
C ARG A 167 15.66 0.31 -3.26
N ALA A 168 14.93 0.96 -4.16
CA ALA A 168 15.16 2.35 -4.55
C ALA A 168 14.99 3.31 -3.37
N LEU A 169 14.04 3.05 -2.47
CA LEU A 169 13.88 3.80 -1.23
C LEU A 169 15.03 3.57 -0.25
N ALA A 170 15.55 2.35 -0.10
CA ALA A 170 16.76 2.11 0.71
C ALA A 170 17.96 2.88 0.16
N ALA A 171 18.17 2.84 -1.16
CA ALA A 171 19.23 3.61 -1.81
C ALA A 171 19.04 5.13 -1.63
N GLY A 172 17.82 5.63 -1.80
CA GLY A 172 17.49 7.05 -1.60
C GLY A 172 17.65 7.52 -0.15
N LEU A 173 17.36 6.66 0.83
CA LEU A 173 17.63 6.97 2.25
C LEU A 173 19.13 7.08 2.53
N ALA A 174 19.93 6.16 1.98
CA ALA A 174 21.39 6.18 2.12
C ALA A 174 21.99 7.41 1.44
N GLU A 175 21.52 7.76 0.24
CA GLU A 175 21.94 8.98 -0.49
C GLU A 175 21.65 10.25 0.30
N ARG A 176 20.50 10.31 0.99
CA ARG A 176 20.11 11.43 1.86
C ARG A 176 20.77 11.40 3.24
N GLY A 177 21.70 10.48 3.49
CA GLY A 177 22.46 10.42 4.74
C GLY A 177 21.64 10.07 5.98
N VAL A 178 20.52 9.35 5.83
CA VAL A 178 19.75 8.83 6.96
C VAL A 178 20.60 7.84 7.76
N ASP A 179 20.59 7.93 9.09
CA ASP A 179 21.22 6.91 9.96
C ASP A 179 20.37 5.63 9.92
N LEU A 180 20.77 4.71 9.04
CA LEU A 180 20.07 3.45 8.76
C LEU A 180 20.49 2.35 9.72
N ARG A 181 19.59 1.96 10.63
CA ARG A 181 19.80 0.89 11.62
C ARG A 181 18.93 -0.33 11.30
N TRP A 182 19.39 -1.09 10.32
CA TRP A 182 18.81 -2.39 9.96
C TRP A 182 19.17 -3.47 10.98
N HIS A 183 18.37 -4.54 11.05
CA HIS A 183 18.53 -5.62 12.02
C HIS A 183 18.48 -5.17 13.49
N VAL A 184 17.80 -4.05 13.77
CA VAL A 184 17.62 -3.51 15.12
C VAL A 184 16.13 -3.51 15.46
N ALA A 185 15.74 -4.40 16.37
CA ALA A 185 14.39 -4.43 16.91
C ALA A 185 14.23 -3.35 17.99
N ILE A 186 13.20 -2.51 17.84
CA ILE A 186 12.80 -1.51 18.83
C ILE A 186 11.45 -1.91 19.43
N ASP A 187 11.43 -2.07 20.74
CA ASP A 187 10.22 -2.23 21.54
C ASP A 187 9.92 -0.95 22.32
N ASP A 188 8.79 -0.93 23.03
CA ASP A 188 8.33 0.25 23.76
C ASP A 188 9.16 0.54 25.02
N ALA A 189 9.95 -0.42 25.49
CA ALA A 189 10.83 -0.25 26.64
C ALA A 189 12.15 0.42 26.25
N ASN A 190 12.55 0.32 24.97
CA ASN A 190 13.87 0.73 24.48
C ASN A 190 13.76 1.70 23.30
N LEU A 191 12.96 2.77 23.46
CA LEU A 191 12.85 3.81 22.44
C LEU A 191 14.16 4.60 22.31
N PRO A 192 14.69 4.80 21.10
CA PRO A 192 15.90 5.60 20.89
C PRO A 192 15.65 7.07 21.20
N ALA A 193 16.68 7.78 21.66
CA ALA A 193 16.59 9.21 21.90
C ALA A 193 16.53 10.00 20.56
N ALA A 194 15.47 10.78 20.37
CA ALA A 194 15.28 11.70 19.24
C ALA A 194 14.42 12.89 19.67
N HIS A 195 14.47 14.04 18.98
CA HIS A 195 13.58 15.17 19.30
C HIS A 195 12.11 14.79 19.06
N PHE A 196 11.84 13.98 18.04
CA PHE A 196 10.52 13.48 17.72
C PHE A 196 10.59 12.04 17.20
N THR A 197 9.63 11.19 17.57
CA THR A 197 9.56 9.78 17.21
C THR A 197 8.35 9.53 16.30
N ILE A 198 8.55 8.78 15.23
CA ILE A 198 7.49 8.35 14.32
C ILE A 198 7.43 6.82 14.31
N ASP A 199 6.37 6.25 14.88
CA ASP A 199 6.18 4.80 14.96
C ASP A 199 5.41 4.28 13.75
N CYS A 200 6.10 3.54 12.88
CA CYS A 200 5.63 2.89 11.67
C CYS A 200 5.84 1.36 11.71
N ARG A 201 5.96 0.75 12.90
CA ARG A 201 6.32 -0.69 13.08
C ARG A 201 5.24 -1.68 12.63
N GLY A 202 4.13 -1.23 12.06
CA GLY A 202 3.01 -2.10 11.68
C GLY A 202 2.47 -2.85 12.90
N LEU A 203 2.36 -4.18 12.82
CA LEU A 203 1.91 -5.01 13.95
C LEU A 203 2.81 -4.94 15.19
N GLY A 204 4.05 -4.46 15.05
CA GLY A 204 4.94 -4.20 16.18
C GLY A 204 4.47 -3.06 17.10
N ALA A 205 3.54 -2.21 16.64
CA ALA A 205 3.02 -1.07 17.40
C ALA A 205 1.76 -1.40 18.22
N LYS A 206 1.39 -2.69 18.38
CA LYS A 206 0.17 -3.12 19.07
C LYS A 206 0.04 -2.66 20.52
N SER A 207 1.16 -2.57 21.23
CA SER A 207 1.18 -2.05 22.61
C SER A 207 0.74 -0.58 22.67
N ALA A 208 1.10 0.22 21.66
CA ALA A 208 0.64 1.60 21.51
C ALA A 208 -0.75 1.70 20.85
N LEU A 209 -1.13 0.71 20.02
CA LEU A 209 -2.41 0.64 19.29
C LEU A 209 -3.08 -0.73 19.51
N PRO A 210 -3.74 -0.96 20.66
CA PRO A 210 -4.28 -2.29 21.01
C PRO A 210 -5.34 -2.83 20.05
N ALA A 211 -6.06 -1.94 19.36
CA ALA A 211 -7.07 -2.30 18.37
C ALA A 211 -6.48 -2.70 17.01
N LEU A 212 -5.17 -2.55 16.81
CA LEU A 212 -4.49 -2.95 15.59
C LEU A 212 -4.48 -4.48 15.47
N ARG A 213 -4.89 -4.99 14.32
CA ARG A 213 -4.90 -6.42 14.01
C ARG A 213 -4.23 -6.71 12.67
N GLY A 214 -3.77 -7.94 12.50
CA GLY A 214 -3.28 -8.45 11.23
C GLY A 214 -4.39 -9.10 10.43
N ILE A 215 -4.44 -8.77 9.15
CA ILE A 215 -5.18 -9.54 8.15
C ILE A 215 -4.15 -10.26 7.29
N ARG A 216 -4.13 -11.59 7.40
CA ARG A 216 -3.26 -12.44 6.60
C ARG A 216 -3.68 -12.37 5.14
N GLY A 217 -2.72 -12.05 4.28
CA GLY A 217 -2.87 -12.12 2.84
C GLY A 217 -1.83 -13.06 2.24
N GLU A 218 -2.27 -13.92 1.33
CA GLU A 218 -1.40 -14.86 0.61
C GLU A 218 -1.40 -14.52 -0.88
N VAL A 219 -0.22 -14.65 -1.48
CA VAL A 219 0.04 -14.32 -2.89
C VAL A 219 0.93 -15.38 -3.53
N ALA A 220 0.77 -15.53 -4.84
CA ALA A 220 1.70 -16.28 -5.67
C ALA A 220 2.50 -15.31 -6.54
N ARG A 221 3.82 -15.47 -6.58
CA ARG A 221 4.67 -14.84 -7.60
C ARG A 221 5.08 -15.92 -8.59
N VAL A 222 4.77 -15.69 -9.86
CA VAL A 222 5.05 -16.65 -10.94
C VAL A 222 5.82 -15.98 -12.07
N HIS A 223 6.59 -16.76 -12.79
CA HIS A 223 7.21 -16.37 -14.05
C HIS A 223 6.48 -17.08 -15.19
N ALA A 224 5.91 -16.33 -16.13
CA ALA A 224 5.09 -16.87 -17.20
C ALA A 224 5.41 -16.18 -18.55
N PRO A 225 6.53 -16.59 -19.19
CA PRO A 225 6.98 -15.98 -20.45
C PRO A 225 5.91 -15.94 -21.53
N GLY A 226 5.82 -14.82 -22.24
CA GLY A 226 4.99 -14.68 -23.45
C GLY A 226 3.48 -14.56 -23.21
N ILE A 227 3.01 -14.43 -21.97
CA ILE A 227 1.62 -14.04 -21.70
C ILE A 227 1.41 -12.57 -22.08
N GLY A 228 2.25 -11.67 -21.60
CA GLY A 228 2.25 -10.27 -22.03
C GLY A 228 1.06 -9.43 -21.60
N LEU A 229 0.44 -9.71 -20.43
CA LEU A 229 -0.58 -8.78 -19.89
C LEU A 229 0.03 -7.39 -19.69
N MET A 230 -0.62 -6.36 -20.23
CA MET A 230 -0.12 -4.99 -20.20
C MET A 230 -0.51 -4.23 -18.94
N ARG A 231 -1.50 -4.74 -18.18
CA ARG A 231 -2.04 -4.07 -17.00
C ARG A 231 -2.58 -5.05 -15.97
N PRO A 232 -2.85 -4.60 -14.73
CA PRO A 232 -3.54 -5.42 -13.74
C PRO A 232 -4.90 -5.89 -14.25
N VAL A 233 -5.18 -7.18 -14.05
CA VAL A 233 -6.47 -7.80 -14.38
C VAL A 233 -7.14 -8.24 -13.09
N ARG A 234 -8.35 -7.75 -12.81
CA ARG A 234 -9.17 -8.17 -11.67
C ARG A 234 -10.27 -9.11 -12.16
N LEU A 235 -10.33 -10.31 -11.61
CA LEU A 235 -11.40 -11.27 -11.86
C LEU A 235 -12.49 -11.10 -10.79
N LEU A 236 -13.71 -10.78 -11.22
CA LEU A 236 -14.88 -10.85 -10.35
C LEU A 236 -15.35 -12.30 -10.28
N HIS A 237 -15.37 -12.83 -9.07
CA HIS A 237 -15.85 -14.17 -8.79
C HIS A 237 -16.50 -14.18 -7.39
N PRO A 238 -17.66 -14.83 -7.20
CA PRO A 238 -18.44 -14.74 -5.96
C PRO A 238 -17.71 -15.27 -4.72
N ARG A 239 -16.69 -16.11 -4.90
CA ARG A 239 -15.93 -16.72 -3.80
C ARG A 239 -14.48 -16.26 -3.72
N TYR A 240 -13.92 -15.79 -4.84
CA TYR A 240 -12.48 -15.57 -4.98
C TYR A 240 -12.21 -14.28 -5.77
N PRO A 241 -12.49 -13.09 -5.19
CA PRO A 241 -12.10 -11.84 -5.84
C PRO A 241 -10.57 -11.80 -5.91
N LEU A 242 -10.04 -11.82 -7.13
CA LEU A 242 -8.62 -12.02 -7.39
C LEU A 242 -8.11 -11.04 -8.42
N TYR A 243 -6.81 -10.83 -8.43
CA TYR A 243 -6.11 -10.01 -9.39
C TYR A 243 -4.80 -10.66 -9.84
N ILE A 244 -4.38 -10.28 -11.04
CA ILE A 244 -3.09 -10.61 -11.63
C ILE A 244 -2.40 -9.29 -11.98
N ALA A 245 -1.28 -9.00 -11.32
CA ALA A 245 -0.51 -7.78 -11.51
C ALA A 245 0.79 -8.10 -12.29
N PRO A 246 0.92 -7.71 -13.56
CA PRO A 246 2.14 -7.94 -14.34
C PRO A 246 3.29 -7.07 -13.84
N LYS A 247 4.50 -7.62 -13.79
CA LYS A 247 5.76 -6.94 -13.51
C LYS A 247 6.67 -7.06 -14.73
N GLN A 248 7.85 -6.47 -14.67
CA GLN A 248 8.86 -6.64 -15.72
C GLN A 248 9.27 -8.12 -15.84
N ASP A 249 9.83 -8.46 -16.99
CA ASP A 249 10.44 -9.78 -17.24
C ASP A 249 9.44 -10.95 -17.08
N ASP A 250 8.20 -10.77 -17.57
CA ASP A 250 7.13 -11.76 -17.53
C ASP A 250 6.85 -12.34 -16.13
N LEU A 251 7.09 -11.52 -15.11
CA LEU A 251 6.74 -11.82 -13.73
C LEU A 251 5.30 -11.38 -13.44
N TYR A 252 4.57 -12.18 -12.68
CA TYR A 252 3.19 -11.88 -12.30
C TYR A 252 3.00 -12.12 -10.81
N VAL A 253 2.32 -11.18 -10.15
CA VAL A 253 1.84 -11.37 -8.78
C VAL A 253 0.34 -11.64 -8.83
N ILE A 254 -0.05 -12.82 -8.37
CA ILE A 254 -1.43 -13.26 -8.29
C ILE A 254 -1.84 -13.15 -6.84
N GLY A 255 -2.88 -12.36 -6.58
CA GLY A 255 -3.30 -12.10 -5.23
C GLY A 255 -4.74 -11.65 -5.13
N ALA A 256 -5.23 -11.42 -3.92
CA ALA A 256 -4.70 -12.03 -2.71
C ALA A 256 -5.87 -12.57 -1.90
N THR A 257 -5.61 -13.61 -1.11
CA THR A 257 -6.56 -14.01 -0.08
C THR A 257 -6.68 -12.92 0.99
N GLU A 258 -7.79 -12.94 1.71
CA GLU A 258 -7.99 -12.15 2.92
C GLU A 258 -8.48 -13.08 4.02
N VAL A 259 -7.58 -13.44 4.94
CA VAL A 259 -7.85 -14.36 6.05
C VAL A 259 -7.70 -13.57 7.34
N GLU A 260 -8.76 -13.52 8.14
CA GLU A 260 -8.71 -12.88 9.45
C GLU A 260 -7.74 -13.66 10.36
N GLY A 261 -6.75 -12.95 10.90
CA GLY A 261 -5.76 -13.53 11.80
C GLY A 261 -4.32 -13.20 11.42
N GLU A 262 -3.44 -13.52 12.36
CA GLU A 262 -2.02 -13.13 12.32
C GLU A 262 -1.09 -14.32 12.13
N ASP A 263 -1.62 -15.40 11.58
CA ASP A 263 -0.81 -16.56 11.24
C ASP A 263 0.21 -16.14 10.17
N MET A 264 1.48 -16.43 10.45
CA MET A 264 2.63 -16.16 9.60
C MET A 264 3.21 -17.45 8.99
N SER A 265 2.52 -18.59 9.15
CA SER A 265 2.88 -19.88 8.57
C SER A 265 2.89 -19.83 7.02
N PRO A 266 3.49 -20.82 6.35
CA PRO A 266 3.44 -20.94 4.89
C PRO A 266 2.01 -20.94 4.33
N VAL A 267 1.88 -20.64 3.02
CA VAL A 267 0.59 -20.54 2.33
C VAL A 267 -0.21 -21.85 2.44
N SER A 268 -1.52 -21.73 2.68
CA SER A 268 -2.39 -22.91 2.76
C SER A 268 -2.61 -23.58 1.39
N VAL A 269 -2.86 -24.90 1.38
CA VAL A 269 -3.22 -25.63 0.15
C VAL A 269 -4.44 -25.02 -0.53
N ARG A 270 -5.44 -24.62 0.25
CA ARG A 270 -6.65 -23.97 -0.25
C ARG A 270 -6.30 -22.69 -1.00
N SER A 271 -5.51 -21.82 -0.40
CA SER A 271 -5.12 -20.53 -0.99
C SER A 271 -4.29 -20.73 -2.26
N ALA A 272 -3.35 -21.67 -2.26
CA ALA A 272 -2.57 -22.00 -3.46
C ALA A 272 -3.49 -22.47 -4.61
N LEU A 273 -4.45 -23.36 -4.34
CA LEU A 273 -5.41 -23.83 -5.33
C LEU A 273 -6.28 -22.68 -5.86
N GLU A 274 -6.81 -21.83 -4.97
CA GLU A 274 -7.66 -20.69 -5.35
C GLU A 274 -6.91 -19.69 -6.24
N LEU A 275 -5.71 -19.25 -5.81
CA LEU A 275 -4.88 -18.29 -6.56
C LEU A 275 -4.51 -18.83 -7.95
N LEU A 276 -3.98 -20.05 -8.01
CA LEU A 276 -3.43 -20.61 -9.25
C LEU A 276 -4.54 -21.04 -10.23
N SER A 277 -5.66 -21.58 -9.73
CA SER A 277 -6.80 -21.94 -10.58
C SER A 277 -7.45 -20.73 -11.22
N ALA A 278 -7.53 -19.60 -10.49
CA ALA A 278 -8.07 -18.37 -11.04
C ALA A 278 -7.14 -17.74 -12.08
N ALA A 279 -5.82 -17.78 -11.86
CA ALA A 279 -4.87 -17.34 -12.88
C ALA A 279 -5.04 -18.17 -14.17
N PHE A 280 -5.16 -19.49 -14.05
CA PHE A 280 -5.45 -20.39 -15.16
C PHE A 280 -6.79 -20.09 -15.85
N SER A 281 -7.83 -19.74 -15.09
CA SER A 281 -9.15 -19.41 -15.65
C SER A 281 -9.13 -18.10 -16.45
N VAL A 282 -8.32 -17.12 -16.02
CA VAL A 282 -8.09 -15.87 -16.77
C VAL A 282 -7.33 -16.14 -18.06
N HIS A 283 -6.24 -16.92 -17.99
CA HIS A 283 -5.48 -17.32 -19.16
C HIS A 283 -4.81 -18.70 -18.96
N PRO A 284 -5.11 -19.73 -19.77
CA PRO A 284 -4.64 -21.09 -19.57
C PRO A 284 -3.11 -21.24 -19.71
N ALA A 285 -2.42 -20.31 -20.36
CA ALA A 285 -0.95 -20.32 -20.39
C ALA A 285 -0.32 -20.12 -18.99
N PHE A 286 -1.06 -19.60 -18.00
CA PHE A 286 -0.61 -19.62 -16.61
C PHE A 286 -0.45 -21.05 -16.06
N GLY A 287 -1.05 -22.06 -16.69
CA GLY A 287 -0.85 -23.47 -16.34
C GLY A 287 0.60 -23.94 -16.52
N GLU A 288 1.36 -23.27 -17.39
CA GLU A 288 2.78 -23.52 -17.61
C GLU A 288 3.70 -22.50 -16.91
N ALA A 289 3.14 -21.62 -16.07
CA ALA A 289 3.94 -20.68 -15.29
C ALA A 289 4.83 -21.41 -14.27
N ARG A 290 6.02 -20.88 -14.03
CA ARG A 290 6.89 -21.35 -12.96
C ARG A 290 6.53 -20.62 -11.67
N ILE A 291 6.09 -21.37 -10.66
CA ILE A 291 5.87 -20.83 -9.32
C ILE A 291 7.24 -20.48 -8.74
N LEU A 292 7.50 -19.19 -8.53
CA LEU A 292 8.72 -18.73 -7.90
C LEU A 292 8.56 -18.70 -6.39
N GLU A 293 7.42 -18.16 -5.93
CA GLU A 293 7.16 -17.97 -4.51
C GLU A 293 5.66 -18.10 -4.21
N LEU A 294 5.36 -18.71 -3.06
CA LEU A 294 4.05 -18.65 -2.40
C LEU A 294 4.30 -18.02 -1.03
N ASN A 295 3.83 -16.78 -0.84
CA ASN A 295 4.12 -16.00 0.35
C ASN A 295 2.86 -15.67 1.13
N ALA A 296 3.03 -15.55 2.45
CA ALA A 296 2.02 -15.07 3.37
C ALA A 296 2.60 -13.91 4.20
N GLN A 297 1.78 -12.91 4.48
CA GLN A 297 2.14 -11.82 5.39
C GLN A 297 0.87 -11.19 5.96
N CYS A 298 1.00 -10.57 7.14
CA CYS A 298 -0.11 -9.90 7.80
C CYS A 298 -0.08 -8.40 7.56
N ARG A 299 -1.24 -7.87 7.13
CA ARG A 299 -1.46 -6.45 6.87
C ARG A 299 -1.88 -5.76 8.17
N PRO A 300 -1.13 -4.76 8.68
CA PRO A 300 -1.55 -3.98 9.83
C PRO A 300 -2.84 -3.21 9.52
N THR A 301 -3.88 -3.45 10.31
CA THR A 301 -5.25 -3.03 10.01
C THR A 301 -5.92 -2.50 11.27
N LEU A 302 -6.51 -1.31 11.17
CA LEU A 302 -7.37 -0.76 12.22
C LEU A 302 -8.83 -1.24 12.01
N PRO A 303 -9.69 -1.21 13.04
CA PRO A 303 -11.03 -1.80 12.95
C PRO A 303 -11.94 -1.24 11.86
N ASP A 304 -11.75 0.03 11.49
CA ASP A 304 -12.46 0.74 10.43
C ASP A 304 -11.80 0.62 9.05
N HIS A 305 -10.70 -0.14 8.95
CA HIS A 305 -9.89 -0.34 7.74
C HIS A 305 -9.28 0.96 7.17
N ARG A 306 -9.25 2.04 7.95
CA ARG A 306 -8.62 3.30 7.56
C ARG A 306 -7.18 3.36 8.09
N PRO A 307 -6.26 4.01 7.35
CA PRO A 307 -4.99 4.42 7.94
C PRO A 307 -5.23 5.50 9.00
N ALA A 308 -4.31 5.62 9.96
CA ALA A 308 -4.34 6.68 10.95
C ALA A 308 -2.93 7.25 11.18
N VAL A 309 -2.88 8.57 11.38
CA VAL A 309 -1.73 9.34 11.84
C VAL A 309 -2.11 9.92 13.20
N ILE A 310 -1.58 9.36 14.28
CA ILE A 310 -2.02 9.61 15.65
C ILE A 310 -0.90 10.27 16.44
N TRP A 311 -1.07 11.54 16.81
CA TRP A 311 -0.13 12.27 17.64
C TRP A 311 -0.46 12.09 19.13
N ASP A 312 0.56 11.89 19.96
CA ASP A 312 0.41 11.62 21.40
C ASP A 312 0.20 12.88 22.26
N GLY A 313 0.24 14.07 21.66
CA GLY A 313 0.22 15.36 22.36
C GLY A 313 1.60 15.85 22.80
N ALA A 314 2.66 15.11 22.47
CA ALA A 314 4.04 15.39 22.84
C ALA A 314 4.98 15.13 21.65
N SER A 315 5.85 14.13 21.75
CA SER A 315 6.94 13.90 20.80
C SER A 315 6.79 12.60 20.00
N THR A 316 5.60 12.00 19.95
CA THR A 316 5.38 10.74 19.23
C THR A 316 4.22 10.81 18.26
N LEU A 317 4.44 10.31 17.06
CA LEU A 317 3.43 10.14 16.02
C LEU A 317 3.36 8.67 15.59
N ALA A 318 2.23 8.01 15.76
CA ALA A 318 2.01 6.68 15.22
C ALA A 318 1.39 6.76 13.82
N VAL A 319 1.92 6.01 12.85
CA VAL A 319 1.42 5.94 11.48
C VAL A 319 1.19 4.48 11.11
N ASN A 320 -0.08 4.07 10.99
CA ASN A 320 -0.43 2.66 10.86
C ASN A 320 -1.79 2.45 10.16
N GLY A 321 -2.22 1.20 10.02
CA GLY A 321 -3.57 0.86 9.54
C GLY A 321 -3.75 0.93 8.01
N LEU A 322 -2.67 0.98 7.23
CA LEU A 322 -2.74 1.07 5.76
C LEU A 322 -3.39 -0.17 5.10
N TYR A 323 -3.57 -1.26 5.85
CA TYR A 323 -4.30 -2.46 5.44
C TYR A 323 -3.82 -2.98 4.07
N ARG A 324 -4.73 -3.18 3.10
CA ARG A 324 -4.42 -3.68 1.75
C ARG A 324 -4.06 -2.58 0.76
N HIS A 325 -4.14 -1.32 1.19
CA HIS A 325 -4.02 -0.15 0.34
C HIS A 325 -2.62 0.48 0.40
N GLY A 326 -1.67 -0.14 1.11
CA GLY A 326 -0.34 0.41 1.40
C GLY A 326 0.31 1.18 0.25
N PHE A 327 0.63 0.52 -0.87
CA PHE A 327 1.22 1.19 -2.03
C PHE A 327 0.29 2.23 -2.66
N MET A 328 -1.01 2.00 -2.65
CA MET A 328 -1.99 2.91 -3.24
C MET A 328 -2.07 4.24 -2.49
N ILE A 329 -1.94 4.26 -1.16
CA ILE A 329 -2.18 5.47 -0.34
C ILE A 329 -0.94 6.01 0.39
N ALA A 330 0.15 5.24 0.45
CA ALA A 330 1.32 5.61 1.24
C ALA A 330 1.91 6.99 0.91
N PRO A 331 1.92 7.49 -0.35
CA PRO A 331 2.43 8.83 -0.61
C PRO A 331 1.69 9.94 0.13
N GLU A 332 0.36 9.95 0.08
CA GLU A 332 -0.44 10.96 0.79
C GLU A 332 -0.42 10.76 2.31
N VAL A 333 -0.42 9.50 2.78
CA VAL A 333 -0.29 9.20 4.22
C VAL A 333 1.06 9.66 4.76
N ALA A 334 2.15 9.40 4.03
CA ALA A 334 3.49 9.85 4.40
C ALA A 334 3.60 11.38 4.40
N GLN A 335 3.01 12.07 3.41
CA GLN A 335 2.99 13.53 3.37
C GLN A 335 2.26 14.14 4.57
N ALA A 336 1.08 13.61 4.92
CA ALA A 336 0.37 14.06 6.11
C ALA A 336 1.17 13.83 7.40
N ALA A 337 1.83 12.68 7.52
CA ALA A 337 2.68 12.37 8.67
C ALA A 337 3.91 13.29 8.75
N VAL A 338 4.59 13.56 7.64
CA VAL A 338 5.72 14.48 7.55
C VAL A 338 5.30 15.88 7.98
N ALA A 339 4.20 16.40 7.43
CA ALA A 339 3.68 17.72 7.77
C ALA A 339 3.32 17.83 9.27
N CYS A 340 2.65 16.80 9.83
CA CYS A 340 2.30 16.75 11.24
C CYS A 340 3.56 16.71 12.14
N ALA A 341 4.54 15.89 11.80
CA ALA A 341 5.77 15.74 12.58
C ALA A 341 6.62 17.01 12.56
N GLN A 342 6.71 17.69 11.41
CA GLN A 342 7.40 18.98 11.28
C GLN A 342 6.67 20.09 12.04
N ALA A 343 5.33 20.14 11.96
CA ALA A 343 4.52 21.08 12.74
C ALA A 343 4.70 20.88 14.26
N ALA A 344 4.71 19.63 14.72
CA ALA A 344 4.95 19.32 16.13
C ALA A 344 6.36 19.73 16.57
N LEU A 345 7.39 19.33 15.82
CA LEU A 345 8.79 19.66 16.13
C LEU A 345 9.03 21.18 16.13
N GLY A 346 8.37 21.91 15.23
CA GLY A 346 8.42 23.37 15.16
C GLY A 346 7.58 24.10 16.22
N GLY A 347 6.85 23.39 17.08
CA GLY A 347 6.03 23.95 18.15
C GLY A 347 4.66 24.51 17.71
N ALA A 348 4.23 24.22 16.47
CA ALA A 348 2.93 24.68 15.97
C ALA A 348 1.74 23.93 16.58
N LEU A 349 1.97 22.73 17.11
CA LEU A 349 0.95 21.87 17.74
C LEU A 349 1.02 21.96 19.27
N GLY A 350 1.16 23.15 19.84
CA GLY A 350 1.50 23.34 21.26
C GLY A 350 0.49 22.77 22.28
N ASP A 351 -0.77 22.61 21.89
CA ASP A 351 -1.84 21.99 22.68
C ASP A 351 -2.91 21.35 21.77
N ALA A 352 -3.96 20.79 22.37
CA ALA A 352 -5.03 20.11 21.65
C ALA A 352 -5.84 21.05 20.73
N ASP A 353 -6.01 22.32 21.12
CA ASP A 353 -6.76 23.31 20.33
C ASP A 353 -5.95 23.77 19.12
N ALA A 354 -4.65 24.01 19.31
CA ALA A 354 -3.70 24.30 18.24
C ALA A 354 -3.61 23.13 17.25
N PHE A 355 -3.59 21.89 17.75
CA PHE A 355 -3.66 20.71 16.91
C PHE A 355 -4.96 20.62 16.13
N ALA A 356 -6.12 20.87 16.75
CA ALA A 356 -7.41 20.84 16.07
C ALA A 356 -7.47 21.89 14.94
N ALA A 357 -7.03 23.12 15.21
CA ALA A 357 -6.98 24.18 14.22
C ALA A 357 -6.04 23.85 13.05
N TRP A 358 -4.85 23.31 13.35
CA TRP A 358 -3.91 22.87 12.31
C TRP A 358 -4.47 21.71 11.48
N ARG A 359 -5.07 20.72 12.15
CA ARG A 359 -5.70 19.55 11.50
C ARG A 359 -6.78 20.00 10.53
N ASP A 360 -7.67 20.89 10.94
CA ASP A 360 -8.81 21.33 10.13
C ASP A 360 -8.37 22.10 8.87
N ALA A 361 -7.17 22.69 8.88
CA ALA A 361 -6.54 23.33 7.73
C ALA A 361 -5.68 22.37 6.87
N ALA A 362 -5.41 21.16 7.35
CA ALA A 362 -4.59 20.17 6.63
C ALA A 362 -5.36 19.58 5.43
N ARG A 363 -4.62 19.05 4.46
CA ARG A 363 -5.22 18.42 3.27
C ARG A 363 -6.11 17.21 3.60
N TRP A 364 -5.72 16.42 4.60
CA TRP A 364 -6.37 15.17 5.00
C TRP A 364 -6.74 15.21 6.49
N PRO A 365 -7.69 16.06 6.92
CA PRO A 365 -8.00 16.26 8.33
C PRO A 365 -8.48 14.96 9.00
N THR A 366 -9.20 14.11 8.27
CA THR A 366 -9.75 12.84 8.77
C THR A 366 -8.71 11.73 8.97
N LEU A 367 -7.48 11.91 8.50
CA LEU A 367 -6.37 10.99 8.71
C LEU A 367 -5.64 11.28 10.03
N LEU A 368 -5.78 12.49 10.55
CA LEU A 368 -4.99 13.08 11.61
C LEU A 368 -5.78 13.06 12.92
N HIS A 369 -5.22 12.42 13.93
CA HIS A 369 -5.88 12.22 15.22
C HIS A 369 -4.98 12.64 16.36
N HIS A 370 -5.58 13.23 17.40
CA HIS A 370 -4.94 13.31 18.70
C HIS A 370 -5.21 12.01 19.47
N ARG A 371 -4.28 11.54 20.30
CA ARG A 371 -4.45 10.28 21.06
C ARG A 371 -5.69 10.26 21.96
N SER A 372 -6.15 11.41 22.44
CA SER A 372 -7.42 11.52 23.19
C SER A 372 -8.66 11.24 22.34
N ASP A 373 -8.59 11.53 21.05
CA ASP A 373 -9.69 11.43 20.10
C ASP A 373 -9.74 10.04 19.44
N ALA A 374 -8.58 9.39 19.37
CA ALA A 374 -8.44 7.98 19.05
C ALA A 374 -9.01 7.13 20.20
N ARG A 375 -10.32 7.27 20.48
CA ARG A 375 -11.05 6.39 21.38
C ARG A 375 -10.80 4.97 20.90
N GLN A 376 -10.20 4.17 21.78
CA GLN A 376 -10.12 2.73 21.61
C GLN A 376 -11.54 2.23 21.27
N PRO A 377 -11.78 1.63 20.10
CA PRO A 377 -13.01 0.91 19.90
C PRO A 377 -13.03 -0.22 20.95
N ALA A 378 -14.12 -0.27 21.70
CA ALA A 378 -14.39 -1.28 22.73
C ALA A 378 -14.32 -2.70 22.18
#